data_AF-A0A094WFV2-F1
#
_entry.id   AF-A0A094WFV2-F1
#
_cell.length_a   1.000
_cell.length_b   1.000
_cell.length_c   1.000
_cell.angle_alpha   90.00
_cell.angle_beta   90.00
_cell.angle_gamma   90.00
#
_symmetry.space_group_name_H-M   'P 1'
#
loop_
_entity.id
_entity.type
_entity.pdbx_description
1 polymer ?
#
loop_
_entity_poly.entity_id
_entity_poly.type
_entity_poly.pdbx_seq_one_letter_code
_entity_poly.pdbx_strand_id
1 'polypeptide(L)'
;MIYEQFLKEVVNDFKALFNDFEEQVVKLRTVETFDEYFQQIVNDEDLIGEIYREAKRFGVQVTHFQTDLYKEVKDFKGLIRQRIQQIEQQLELGLIEQEKLFHAKTAQNLLRRSLG
;
A
#
# COMPACT_ATOMS: atom_id res chain seq x y z
N MET A 1 17.95 19.57 2.22
CA MET A 1 16.72 18.88 1.80
C MET A 1 15.55 19.80 2.09
N ILE A 2 14.55 19.87 1.21
CA ILE A 2 13.28 20.60 1.46
C ILE A 2 12.16 19.59 1.76
N TYR A 3 11.05 20.05 2.34
CA TYR A 3 9.94 19.19 2.74
C TYR A 3 9.40 18.33 1.59
N GLU A 4 9.27 18.90 0.40
CA GLU A 4 8.77 18.19 -0.79
C GLU A 4 9.71 17.06 -1.24
N GLN A 5 11.01 17.22 -1.01
CA GLN A 5 11.99 16.17 -1.31
C GLN A 5 11.90 15.06 -0.27
N PHE A 6 11.81 15.42 1.01
CA PHE A 6 11.61 14.47 2.12
C PHE A 6 10.33 13.64 1.92
N LEU A 7 9.21 14.30 1.61
CA LEU A 7 7.94 13.61 1.34
C LEU A 7 8.09 12.61 0.18
N LYS A 8 8.79 12.97 -0.90
CA LYS A 8 9.03 12.06 -2.03
C LYS A 8 9.84 10.84 -1.65
N GLU A 9 10.84 10.98 -0.79
CA GLU A 9 11.64 9.87 -0.28
C GLU A 9 10.74 8.91 0.52
N VAL A 10 9.97 9.43 1.47
CA VAL A 10 9.01 8.63 2.25
C VAL A 10 7.96 7.95 1.36
N VAL A 11 7.44 8.63 0.34
CA VAL A 11 6.50 8.04 -0.62
C VAL A 11 7.11 6.86 -1.37
N ASN A 12 8.41 6.89 -1.68
CA ASN A 12 9.08 5.78 -2.33
C ASN A 12 9.28 4.60 -1.37
N ASP A 13 9.65 4.86 -0.13
CA ASP A 13 9.76 3.83 0.91
C ASP A 13 8.39 3.19 1.17
N PHE A 14 7.32 3.98 1.20
CA PHE A 14 5.97 3.48 1.37
C PHE A 14 5.53 2.54 0.23
N LYS A 15 5.96 2.80 -1.01
CA LYS A 15 5.67 1.87 -2.13
C LYS A 15 6.31 0.50 -1.95
N ALA A 16 7.46 0.43 -1.28
CA ALA A 16 8.12 -0.84 -1.00
C ALA A 16 7.27 -1.74 -0.10
N LEU A 17 6.36 -1.16 0.68
CA LEU A 17 5.40 -1.89 1.54
C LEU A 17 4.28 -2.58 0.76
N PHE A 18 4.17 -2.38 -0.57
CA PHE A 18 3.11 -2.99 -1.38
C PHE A 18 3.07 -4.53 -1.25
N ASN A 19 4.23 -5.19 -1.24
CA ASN A 19 4.28 -6.65 -1.16
C ASN A 19 3.80 -7.16 0.21
N ASP A 20 4.14 -6.42 1.27
CA ASP A 20 3.65 -6.72 2.62
C ASP A 20 2.13 -6.54 2.69
N PHE A 21 1.60 -5.42 2.16
CA PHE A 21 0.17 -5.22 2.03
C PHE A 21 -0.53 -6.36 1.26
N GLU A 22 -0.01 -6.77 0.10
CA GLU A 22 -0.59 -7.88 -0.66
C GLU A 22 -0.60 -9.17 0.15
N GLU A 23 0.47 -9.46 0.89
CA GLU A 23 0.54 -10.61 1.78
C GLU A 23 -0.50 -10.54 2.91
N GLN A 24 -0.62 -9.39 3.55
CA GLN A 24 -1.59 -9.16 4.62
C GLN A 24 -3.04 -9.31 4.14
N VAL A 25 -3.37 -8.80 2.95
CA VAL A 25 -4.72 -8.86 2.37
C VAL A 25 -5.05 -10.24 1.82
N VAL A 26 -4.12 -10.88 1.11
CA VAL A 26 -4.39 -12.10 0.32
C VAL A 26 -4.13 -13.37 1.12
N LYS A 27 -3.02 -13.43 1.86
CA LYS A 27 -2.59 -14.64 2.56
C LYS A 27 -3.01 -14.62 4.03
N LEU A 28 -2.65 -13.56 4.76
CA LEU A 28 -2.81 -13.52 6.22
C LEU A 28 -4.22 -13.10 6.65
N ARG A 29 -4.93 -12.34 5.81
CA ARG A 29 -6.27 -11.79 6.08
C ARG A 29 -6.32 -10.93 7.34
N THR A 30 -5.23 -10.22 7.62
CA THR A 30 -5.09 -9.33 8.78
C THR A 30 -5.54 -7.90 8.50
N VAL A 31 -5.69 -7.54 7.22
CA VAL A 31 -6.15 -6.24 6.75
C VAL A 31 -7.11 -6.42 5.58
N GLU A 32 -8.15 -5.59 5.52
CA GLU A 32 -9.14 -5.62 4.43
C GLU A 32 -8.93 -4.51 3.39
N THR A 33 -8.50 -3.32 3.79
CA THR A 33 -8.40 -2.14 2.90
C THR A 33 -7.04 -1.46 2.97
N PHE A 34 -6.71 -0.69 1.93
CA PHE A 34 -5.54 0.19 1.96
C PHE A 34 -5.60 1.19 3.11
N ASP A 35 -6.79 1.72 3.41
CA ASP A 35 -6.97 2.71 4.47
C ASP A 35 -6.67 2.10 5.85
N GLU A 36 -7.13 0.88 6.10
CA GLU A 36 -6.81 0.14 7.32
C GLU A 36 -5.30 -0.13 7.42
N TYR A 37 -4.67 -0.61 6.35
CA TYR A 37 -3.22 -0.83 6.30
C TYR A 37 -2.45 0.46 6.61
N PHE A 38 -2.81 1.54 5.93
CA PHE A 38 -2.18 2.85 6.14
C PHE A 38 -2.32 3.29 7.59
N GLN A 39 -3.50 3.13 8.20
CA GLN A 39 -3.72 3.44 9.61
C GLN A 39 -2.85 2.58 10.54
N GLN A 40 -2.63 1.30 10.23
CA GLN A 40 -1.71 0.47 11.02
C GLN A 40 -0.28 1.03 10.96
N ILE A 41 0.23 1.35 9.76
CA ILE A 41 1.60 1.88 9.59
C ILE A 41 1.79 3.24 10.27
N VAL A 42 0.84 4.16 10.12
CA VAL A 42 0.96 5.53 10.70
C VAL A 42 0.74 5.58 12.21
N ASN A 43 0.18 4.52 12.81
CA ASN A 43 0.03 4.38 14.26
C ASN A 43 1.14 3.54 14.89
N ASP A 44 1.96 2.87 14.07
CA ASP A 44 3.14 2.12 14.53
C ASP A 44 4.34 3.07 14.71
N GLU A 45 4.64 3.40 15.96
CA GLU A 45 5.73 4.32 16.31
C GLU A 45 7.11 3.79 15.91
N ASP A 46 7.30 2.47 15.87
CA ASP A 46 8.57 1.86 15.46
C ASP A 46 8.80 2.03 13.95
N LEU A 47 7.73 2.00 13.15
CA LEU A 47 7.81 2.16 11.70
C LEU A 47 7.87 3.63 11.25
N ILE A 48 7.05 4.51 11.84
CA ILE A 48 6.86 5.88 11.35
C ILE A 48 7.46 6.96 12.26
N GLY A 49 7.91 6.62 13.47
CA GLY A 49 8.32 7.59 14.49
C GLY A 49 9.51 8.46 14.08
N GLU A 50 10.49 7.90 13.36
CA GLU A 50 11.60 8.67 12.79
C GLU A 50 11.14 9.66 11.71
N ILE A 51 10.24 9.21 10.83
CA ILE A 51 9.64 10.03 9.78
C ILE A 51 8.89 11.22 10.39
N TYR A 52 8.13 11.01 11.47
CA TYR A 52 7.42 12.10 12.15
C TYR A 52 8.34 13.09 12.85
N ARG A 53 9.45 12.62 13.43
CA ARG A 53 10.46 13.51 14.01
C ARG A 53 11.10 14.37 12.92
N GLU A 54 11.37 13.80 11.75
CA GLU A 54 11.93 14.55 10.62
C GLU A 54 10.90 15.55 10.04
N ALA A 55 9.63 15.15 9.86
CA ALA A 55 8.55 16.04 9.42
C ALA A 55 8.42 17.28 10.33
N LYS A 56 8.53 17.08 11.66
CA LYS A 56 8.51 18.19 12.64
C LYS A 56 9.70 19.14 12.48
N ARG A 57 10.88 18.66 12.05
CA ARG A 57 12.06 19.53 11.79
C ARG A 57 11.84 20.47 10.61
N PHE A 58 10.98 20.09 9.66
CA PHE A 58 10.50 20.96 8.59
C PHE A 58 9.38 21.93 9.02
N GLY A 59 8.96 21.92 10.30
CA GLY A 59 7.87 22.74 10.81
C GLY A 59 6.47 22.22 10.45
N VAL A 60 6.36 20.98 9.98
CA VAL A 60 5.09 20.36 9.58
C VAL A 60 4.46 19.61 10.75
N GLN A 61 3.17 19.83 10.98
CA GLN A 61 2.41 19.06 11.97
C GLN A 61 2.21 17.62 11.48
N VAL A 62 2.27 16.64 12.41
CA VAL A 62 2.14 15.21 12.06
C VAL A 62 0.85 14.91 11.30
N THR A 63 -0.27 15.50 11.72
CA THR A 63 -1.57 15.34 11.05
C THR A 63 -1.56 15.87 9.62
N HIS A 64 -0.88 16.98 9.38
CA HIS A 64 -0.69 17.55 8.04
C HIS A 64 0.18 16.62 7.18
N PHE A 65 1.30 16.14 7.73
CA PHE A 65 2.17 15.19 7.06
C PHE A 65 1.46 13.87 6.71
N GLN A 66 0.70 13.29 7.64
CA GLN A 66 -0.12 12.09 7.39
C GLN A 66 -1.10 12.31 6.24
N THR A 67 -1.73 13.49 6.18
CA THR A 67 -2.66 13.85 5.11
C THR A 67 -1.96 13.96 3.76
N ASP A 68 -0.79 14.60 3.72
CA ASP A 68 0.02 14.71 2.50
C ASP A 68 0.53 13.36 2.02
N LEU A 69 1.07 12.56 2.95
CA LEU A 69 1.54 11.22 2.66
C LEU A 69 0.41 10.35 2.11
N TYR A 70 -0.74 10.32 2.77
CA TYR A 70 -1.90 9.54 2.33
C TYR A 70 -2.31 9.89 0.89
N LYS A 71 -2.36 11.18 0.53
CA LYS A 71 -2.69 11.61 -0.85
C LYS A 71 -1.70 11.09 -1.88
N GLU A 72 -0.41 11.08 -1.55
CA GLU A 72 0.65 10.64 -2.46
C GLU A 72 0.77 9.12 -2.58
N VAL A 73 0.43 8.39 -1.50
CA VAL A 73 0.57 6.92 -1.45
C VAL A 73 -0.73 6.16 -1.65
N LYS A 74 -1.89 6.83 -1.74
CA LYS A 74 -3.19 6.16 -1.89
C LYS A 74 -3.15 5.11 -3.00
N ASP A 75 -3.69 3.92 -2.69
CA ASP A 75 -3.67 2.73 -3.55
C ASP A 75 -2.25 2.30 -3.96
N PHE A 76 -1.24 2.59 -3.13
CA PHE A 76 0.19 2.47 -3.44
C PHE A 76 0.56 3.14 -4.77
N LYS A 77 -0.01 4.33 -5.04
CA LYS A 77 0.16 5.04 -6.32
C LYS A 77 -0.25 4.20 -7.54
N GLY A 78 -1.30 3.39 -7.38
CA GLY A 78 -1.88 2.56 -8.44
C GLY A 78 -1.32 1.14 -8.55
N LEU A 79 -0.36 0.74 -7.70
CA LEU A 79 0.21 -0.63 -7.73
C LEU A 79 -0.85 -1.71 -7.48
N ILE A 80 -1.84 -1.45 -6.63
CA ILE A 80 -2.96 -2.39 -6.41
C ILE A 80 -3.71 -2.65 -7.73
N ARG A 81 -4.01 -1.59 -8.49
CA ARG A 81 -4.72 -1.68 -9.77
C ARG A 81 -3.88 -2.41 -10.83
N GLN A 82 -2.59 -2.09 -10.89
CA GLN A 82 -1.66 -2.77 -11.77
C GLN A 82 -1.60 -4.27 -11.48
N ARG A 83 -1.58 -4.65 -10.19
CA ARG A 83 -1.56 -6.06 -9.77
C ARG A 83 -2.85 -6.79 -10.14
N ILE A 84 -4.00 -6.17 -9.93
CA ILE A 84 -5.31 -6.71 -10.36
C ILE A 84 -5.31 -6.99 -11.86
N GLN A 85 -4.81 -6.05 -12.67
CA GLN A 85 -4.73 -6.18 -14.13
C GLN A 85 -3.78 -7.29 -14.56
N GLN A 86 -2.63 -7.44 -13.88
CA GLN A 86 -1.71 -8.56 -14.13
C GLN A 86 -2.37 -9.91 -13.90
N ILE A 87 -3.09 -10.07 -12.80
CA ILE A 87 -3.82 -11.32 -12.49
C ILE A 87 -4.90 -11.57 -13.55
N GLU A 88 -5.64 -10.52 -13.95
CA GLU A 88 -6.67 -10.60 -14.98
C GLU A 88 -6.12 -11.09 -16.31
N GLN A 89 -5.03 -10.49 -16.79
CA GLN A 89 -4.36 -10.90 -18.02
C GLN A 89 -3.85 -12.34 -17.95
N GLN A 90 -3.28 -12.76 -16.82
CA GLN A 90 -2.81 -14.14 -16.63
C GLN A 90 -3.96 -15.15 -16.65
N LEU A 91 -5.13 -14.78 -16.12
CA LEU A 91 -6.34 -15.60 -16.17
C LEU A 91 -6.89 -15.71 -17.60
N GLU A 92 -6.99 -14.59 -18.33
CA GLU A 92 -7.50 -14.55 -19.71
C GLU A 92 -6.61 -15.32 -20.69
N LEU A 93 -5.28 -15.21 -20.53
CA LEU A 93 -4.30 -15.91 -21.35
C LEU A 93 -4.12 -17.38 -20.95
N GLY A 94 -4.80 -17.86 -19.91
CA GLY A 94 -4.67 -19.24 -19.42
C GLY A 94 -3.27 -19.57 -18.89
N LEU A 95 -2.53 -18.57 -18.40
CA LEU A 95 -1.15 -18.73 -17.90
C LEU A 95 -1.10 -19.25 -16.46
N ILE A 96 -2.25 -19.39 -15.80
CA ILE A 96 -2.38 -19.91 -14.44
C ILE A 96 -2.80 -21.36 -14.49
N GLU A 97 -2.04 -22.24 -13.84
CA GLU A 97 -2.34 -23.66 -13.68
C GLU A 97 -3.73 -23.86 -13.04
N GLN A 98 -4.44 -24.91 -13.47
CA GLN A 98 -5.82 -25.15 -13.07
C GLN A 98 -6.02 -25.19 -11.54
N GLU A 99 -5.07 -25.80 -10.83
CA GLU A 99 -5.03 -25.89 -9.36
C GLU A 99 -4.87 -24.54 -8.64
N LYS A 100 -4.31 -23.53 -9.31
CA LYS A 100 -4.08 -22.18 -8.77
C LYS A 100 -5.16 -21.17 -9.18
N LEU A 101 -6.06 -21.53 -10.09
CA LEU A 101 -7.11 -20.63 -10.61
C LEU A 101 -8.00 -20.06 -9.50
N PHE A 102 -8.42 -20.90 -8.55
CA PHE A 102 -9.23 -20.46 -7.43
C PHE A 102 -8.51 -19.40 -6.61
N HIS A 103 -7.25 -19.67 -6.23
CA HIS A 103 -6.43 -18.73 -5.47
C HIS A 103 -6.20 -17.41 -6.20
N ALA A 104 -5.92 -17.44 -7.50
CA ALA A 104 -5.72 -16.24 -8.30
C ALA A 104 -6.99 -15.37 -8.37
N LYS A 105 -8.16 -15.98 -8.61
CA LYS A 105 -9.45 -15.27 -8.61
C LYS A 105 -9.77 -14.70 -7.23
N THR A 106 -9.51 -15.46 -6.17
CA THR A 106 -9.69 -14.99 -4.80
C THR A 106 -8.78 -13.80 -4.49
N ALA A 107 -7.50 -13.87 -4.83
CA ALA A 107 -6.55 -12.78 -4.66
C ALA A 107 -6.99 -11.51 -5.40
N GLN A 108 -7.39 -11.65 -6.67
CA GLN A 108 -7.92 -10.55 -7.48
C GLN A 108 -9.12 -9.88 -6.80
N ASN A 109 -10.09 -10.67 -6.33
CA ASN A 109 -11.28 -10.15 -5.67
C ASN A 109 -10.96 -9.39 -4.38
N LEU A 110 -9.98 -9.85 -3.61
CA LEU A 110 -9.59 -9.19 -2.36
C LEU A 110 -8.87 -7.88 -2.62
N LEU A 111 -7.93 -7.86 -3.57
CA LEU A 111 -7.27 -6.64 -3.98
C LEU A 111 -8.28 -5.62 -4.57
N ARG A 112 -9.33 -6.08 -5.27
CA ARG A 112 -10.41 -5.19 -5.71
C ARG A 112 -11.19 -4.60 -4.54
N ARG A 113 -11.49 -5.42 -3.53
CA ARG A 113 -12.18 -4.96 -2.31
C ARG A 113 -11.34 -3.99 -1.49
N SER A 114 -10.03 -4.17 -1.48
CA SER A 114 -9.13 -3.34 -0.67
C SER A 114 -8.98 -1.90 -1.18
N LEU A 115 -9.50 -1.59 -2.37
CA LEU A 115 -9.63 -0.23 -2.93
C LEU A 115 -10.87 0.52 -2.42
N GLY A 116 -11.80 -0.18 -1.77
CA GLY A 116 -13.12 0.31 -1.35
C GLY A 116 -13.10 1.13 -0.08
#